data_AF-A0A8T6NHR3-F1
#
_entry.id   AF-A0A8T6NHR3-F1
#
_cell.length_a   1.000
_cell.length_b   1.000
_cell.length_c   1.000
_cell.angle_alpha   90.00
_cell.angle_beta   90.00
_cell.angle_gamma   90.00
#
_symmetry.space_group_name_H-M   'P 1'
#
loop_
_entity.id
_entity.type
_entity.pdbx_description
1 polymer ?
#
loop_
_entity_poly.entity_id
_entity_poly.type
_entity_poly.pdbx_seq_one_letter_code
_entity_poly.pdbx_strand_id
1 'polypeptide(L)'
;MARKKKEKITVDLDLPKDDSTMTKLYAILAVSIFIGLGCFSFWITNSHFTTSPNGQPLFVNMVCGYDMNYVPTFEDNESCPMLKDEADVLVMTPEDPWIDFISLGQMFDVPGMDENVTNVRPAQPLTGTCDVETSVPSDYSFRIISPEGEILGEYQGNTYANGDECQLEIANMEAGEMYQIVIYSDEEVLEATYRLEMDYYDGVPEYMNNKSQWIGPEVNVGPLDLRPTIFLNFFGLGFFFMFWPASYYWDRV
;
A
#
# COMPACT_ATOMS: atom_id res chain seq x y z
N MET A 1 -81.47 46.04 -35.65
CA MET A 1 -80.42 46.47 -34.70
C MET A 1 -79.50 45.29 -34.43
N ALA A 2 -78.27 45.31 -34.93
CA ALA A 2 -77.31 44.22 -34.70
C ALA A 2 -76.67 44.37 -33.31
N ARG A 3 -76.75 43.30 -32.50
CA ARG A 3 -76.24 43.23 -31.13
C ARG A 3 -74.71 43.10 -31.18
N LYS A 4 -73.96 44.10 -30.73
CA LYS A 4 -72.48 44.05 -30.64
C LYS A 4 -72.06 42.88 -29.75
N LYS A 5 -71.36 41.90 -30.35
CA LYS A 5 -70.74 40.77 -29.66
C LYS A 5 -69.58 41.31 -28.84
N LYS A 6 -69.57 41.11 -27.52
CA LYS A 6 -68.42 41.45 -26.67
C LYS A 6 -67.30 40.47 -26.98
N GLU A 7 -66.22 40.94 -27.59
CA GLU A 7 -64.98 40.17 -27.70
C GLU A 7 -64.38 40.04 -26.31
N LYS A 8 -64.22 38.80 -25.86
CA LYS A 8 -63.57 38.47 -24.61
C LYS A 8 -62.08 38.32 -24.94
N ILE A 9 -61.28 39.28 -24.51
CA ILE A 9 -59.82 39.18 -24.62
C ILE A 9 -59.39 38.21 -23.52
N THR A 10 -59.10 36.97 -23.89
CA THR A 10 -58.41 36.03 -23.01
C THR A 10 -56.94 36.43 -23.02
N VAL A 11 -56.47 37.00 -21.93
CA VAL A 11 -55.05 37.26 -21.70
C VAL A 11 -54.49 35.98 -21.09
N ASP A 12 -53.73 35.22 -21.86
CA ASP A 12 -52.88 34.17 -21.31
C ASP A 12 -51.75 34.87 -20.56
N LEU A 13 -51.97 35.05 -19.25
CA LEU A 13 -50.90 35.43 -18.35
C LEU A 13 -50.02 34.19 -18.19
N ASP A 14 -48.87 34.18 -18.88
CA ASP A 14 -47.73 33.33 -18.52
C ASP A 14 -47.22 33.78 -17.14
N LEU A 15 -47.99 33.46 -16.10
CA LEU A 15 -47.49 33.45 -14.74
C LEU A 15 -46.41 32.37 -14.69
N PRO A 16 -45.16 32.68 -14.28
CA PRO A 16 -44.09 31.71 -14.26
C PRO A 16 -44.54 30.55 -13.37
N LYS A 17 -44.80 29.43 -14.05
CA LYS A 17 -45.23 28.17 -13.48
C LYS A 17 -44.09 27.70 -12.58
N ASP A 18 -44.32 27.72 -11.27
CA ASP A 18 -43.46 27.20 -10.19
C ASP A 18 -42.08 26.78 -10.70
N ASP A 19 -41.13 27.73 -10.69
CA ASP A 19 -39.83 27.55 -11.32
C ASP A 19 -38.98 26.56 -10.49
N SER A 20 -39.25 25.27 -10.71
CA SER A 20 -38.57 24.16 -10.04
C SER A 20 -37.07 24.18 -10.30
N THR A 21 -36.62 24.94 -11.31
CA THR A 21 -35.22 25.16 -11.66
C THR A 21 -34.45 25.74 -10.49
N MET A 22 -34.92 26.84 -9.90
CA MET A 22 -34.23 27.50 -8.79
C MET A 22 -34.21 26.62 -7.54
N THR A 23 -35.31 25.92 -7.27
CA THR A 23 -35.40 24.98 -6.14
C THR A 23 -34.42 23.80 -6.31
N LYS A 24 -34.33 23.23 -7.52
CA LYS A 24 -33.38 22.17 -7.84
C LYS A 24 -31.94 22.65 -7.78
N LEU A 25 -31.64 23.84 -8.29
CA LEU A 25 -30.31 24.45 -8.20
C LEU A 25 -29.88 24.61 -6.73
N TYR A 26 -30.76 25.14 -5.87
CA TYR A 26 -30.45 25.29 -4.44
C TYR A 26 -30.25 23.94 -3.74
N ALA A 27 -31.04 22.92 -4.09
CA ALA A 27 -30.84 21.57 -3.57
C ALA A 27 -29.48 20.99 -4.00
N ILE A 28 -29.12 21.13 -5.29
CA ILE A 28 -27.82 20.68 -5.81
C ILE A 28 -26.69 21.42 -5.12
N LEU A 29 -26.76 22.75 -5.00
CA LEU A 29 -25.77 23.56 -4.30
C LEU A 29 -25.60 23.15 -2.84
N ALA A 30 -26.70 22.94 -2.11
CA ALA A 30 -26.63 22.55 -0.70
C ALA A 30 -25.89 21.21 -0.54
N VAL A 31 -26.29 20.19 -1.29
CA VAL A 31 -25.65 18.86 -1.26
C VAL A 31 -24.17 18.95 -1.69
N SER A 32 -23.90 19.70 -2.76
CA SER A 32 -22.56 19.94 -3.31
C SER A 32 -21.61 20.58 -2.28
N ILE A 33 -22.09 21.60 -1.56
CA ILE A 33 -21.32 22.28 -0.52
C ILE A 33 -21.03 21.33 0.65
N PHE A 34 -22.02 20.57 1.13
CA PHE A 34 -21.79 19.63 2.24
C PHE A 34 -20.77 18.54 1.87
N ILE A 35 -20.85 17.98 0.66
CA ILE A 35 -19.87 17.00 0.18
C ILE A 35 -18.49 17.65 0.05
N GLY A 36 -18.40 18.83 -0.57
CA GLY A 36 -17.14 19.56 -0.73
C GLY A 36 -16.46 19.89 0.60
N LEU A 37 -17.23 20.38 1.58
CA LEU A 37 -16.74 20.63 2.94
C LEU A 37 -16.29 19.34 3.65
N GLY A 38 -16.99 18.23 3.44
CA GLY A 38 -16.57 16.91 3.92
C GLY A 38 -15.21 16.51 3.35
N CYS A 39 -15.01 16.66 2.04
CA CYS A 39 -13.74 16.36 1.39
C CYS A 39 -12.59 17.25 1.91
N PHE A 40 -12.82 18.56 2.08
CA PHE A 40 -11.81 19.44 2.65
C PHE A 40 -11.50 19.12 4.12
N SER A 41 -12.51 18.74 4.89
CA SER A 41 -12.32 18.34 6.30
C SER A 41 -11.45 17.09 6.40
N PHE A 42 -11.73 16.08 5.57
CA PHE A 42 -10.88 14.89 5.47
C PHE A 42 -9.45 15.24 5.04
N TRP A 43 -9.31 16.03 3.97
CA TRP A 43 -7.99 16.45 3.47
C TRP A 43 -7.16 17.15 4.56
N ILE A 44 -7.74 18.11 5.29
CA ILE A 44 -7.06 18.81 6.37
C ILE A 44 -6.68 17.83 7.50
N THR A 45 -7.65 17.05 7.98
CA THR A 45 -7.46 16.17 9.16
C THR A 45 -6.48 15.01 8.93
N ASN A 46 -6.36 14.52 7.69
CA ASN A 46 -5.41 13.48 7.30
C ASN A 46 -4.05 14.03 6.82
N SER A 47 -3.93 15.35 6.67
CA SER A 47 -2.67 16.01 6.30
C SER A 47 -1.80 16.34 7.52
N HIS A 48 -0.53 16.61 7.27
CA HIS A 48 0.39 17.15 8.28
C HIS A 48 0.04 18.57 8.76
N PHE A 49 -0.96 19.25 8.18
CA PHE A 49 -1.36 20.56 8.69
C PHE A 49 -1.99 20.46 10.09
N THR A 50 -2.58 19.31 10.43
CA THR A 50 -3.17 19.03 11.74
C THR A 50 -2.57 17.75 12.32
N THR A 51 -1.26 17.76 12.54
CA THR A 51 -0.57 16.69 13.28
C THR A 51 -0.77 16.89 14.78
N SER A 52 -1.14 15.83 15.48
CA SER A 52 -1.23 15.81 16.94
C SER A 52 0.13 15.72 17.61
N PRO A 53 0.24 15.98 18.92
CA PRO A 53 1.49 15.84 19.67
C PRO A 53 2.17 14.46 19.53
N ASN A 54 1.40 13.39 19.32
CA ASN A 54 1.93 12.05 19.08
C ASN A 54 2.48 11.81 17.66
N GLY A 55 2.49 12.81 16.78
CA GLY A 55 3.07 12.74 15.44
C GLY A 55 2.15 12.20 14.35
N GLN A 56 0.98 11.65 14.70
CA GLN A 56 0.01 11.14 13.72
C GLN A 56 -0.93 12.26 13.21
N PRO A 57 -1.52 12.11 12.01
CA PRO A 57 -2.60 12.98 11.59
C PRO A 57 -3.81 12.88 12.53
N LEU A 58 -4.54 13.98 12.70
CA LEU A 58 -5.76 14.03 13.50
C LEU A 58 -6.78 12.96 13.09
N PHE A 59 -6.93 12.71 11.79
CA PHE A 59 -7.80 11.68 11.24
C PHE A 59 -7.52 10.28 11.82
N VAL A 60 -6.24 9.91 11.91
CA VAL A 60 -5.81 8.60 12.41
C VAL A 60 -6.22 8.42 13.87
N ASN A 61 -5.94 9.42 14.71
CA ASN A 61 -6.35 9.38 16.11
C ASN A 61 -7.87 9.31 16.28
N MET A 62 -8.63 10.02 15.45
CA MET A 62 -10.09 9.97 15.49
C MET A 62 -10.66 8.61 15.10
N VAL A 63 -10.11 7.98 14.05
CA VAL A 63 -10.57 6.67 13.57
C VAL A 63 -10.16 5.55 14.51
N CYS A 64 -8.93 5.59 15.03
CA CYS A 64 -8.41 4.56 15.94
C CYS A 64 -8.75 4.83 17.42
N GLY A 65 -9.32 5.99 17.76
CA GLY A 65 -9.71 6.34 19.13
C GLY A 65 -8.54 6.59 20.08
N TYR A 66 -7.39 6.99 19.56
CA TYR A 66 -6.18 7.24 20.35
C TYR A 66 -6.18 8.60 21.05
N ASP A 67 -5.51 8.67 22.21
CA ASP A 67 -5.16 9.94 22.84
C ASP A 67 -4.08 10.64 22.00
N MET A 68 -4.35 11.89 21.61
CA MET A 68 -3.46 12.72 20.79
C MET A 68 -2.11 13.01 21.46
N ASN A 69 -1.99 12.79 22.77
CA ASN A 69 -0.75 12.99 23.54
C ASN A 69 0.02 11.69 23.81
N TYR A 70 -0.56 10.55 23.45
CA TYR A 70 0.06 9.23 23.59
C TYR A 70 0.57 8.76 22.23
N VAL A 71 1.84 8.34 22.17
CA VAL A 71 2.45 7.76 20.97
C VAL A 71 2.09 6.27 20.96
N PRO A 72 1.25 5.80 20.01
CA PRO A 72 0.85 4.40 19.93
C PRO A 72 2.05 3.50 19.65
N THR A 73 2.07 2.33 20.27
CA THR A 73 3.01 1.24 19.98
C THR A 73 2.53 0.42 18.77
N PHE A 74 3.38 -0.46 18.25
CA PHE A 74 2.97 -1.46 17.24
C PHE A 74 1.78 -2.30 17.73
N GLU A 75 1.81 -2.77 18.98
CA GLU A 75 0.71 -3.54 19.57
C GLU A 75 -0.60 -2.75 19.62
N ASP A 76 -0.52 -1.44 19.90
CA ASP A 76 -1.69 -0.57 19.82
C ASP A 76 -2.21 -0.50 18.38
N ASN A 77 -1.32 -0.31 17.40
CA ASN A 77 -1.65 -0.24 15.97
C ASN A 77 -2.33 -1.50 15.44
N GLU A 78 -1.92 -2.68 15.90
CA GLU A 78 -2.58 -3.96 15.57
C GLU A 78 -4.05 -4.02 16.00
N SER A 79 -4.46 -3.22 16.99
CA SER A 79 -5.86 -3.11 17.41
C SER A 79 -6.72 -2.23 16.50
N CYS A 80 -6.10 -1.36 15.70
CA CYS A 80 -6.79 -0.50 14.74
C CYS A 80 -6.72 -1.09 13.33
N PRO A 81 -7.85 -1.48 12.68
CA PRO A 81 -7.84 -2.13 11.37
C PRO A 81 -7.16 -1.33 10.25
N MET A 82 -7.04 -0.01 10.39
CA MET A 82 -6.41 0.87 9.42
C MET A 82 -4.89 1.02 9.62
N LEU A 83 -4.41 0.71 10.83
CA LEU A 83 -2.98 0.79 11.19
C LEU A 83 -2.35 -0.58 11.34
N LYS A 84 -3.12 -1.65 11.12
CA LYS A 84 -2.60 -2.99 11.10
C LYS A 84 -1.60 -3.12 9.97
N ASP A 85 -0.45 -3.67 10.27
CA ASP A 85 0.59 -3.94 9.28
C ASP A 85 0.34 -5.29 8.61
N GLU A 86 0.71 -5.41 7.34
CA GLU A 86 0.66 -6.66 6.59
C GLU A 86 2.06 -7.00 6.09
N ALA A 87 2.37 -8.30 5.99
CA ALA A 87 3.68 -8.70 5.53
C ALA A 87 3.84 -8.35 4.04
N ASP A 88 4.90 -7.61 3.73
CA ASP A 88 5.38 -7.45 2.36
C ASP A 88 6.31 -8.61 2.01
N VAL A 89 6.29 -9.03 0.74
CA VAL A 89 7.12 -10.13 0.25
C VAL A 89 8.31 -9.59 -0.52
N LEU A 90 9.51 -9.76 0.04
CA LEU A 90 10.76 -9.55 -0.67
C LEU A 90 11.11 -10.82 -1.44
N VAL A 91 11.24 -10.69 -2.76
CA VAL A 91 11.71 -11.76 -3.64
C VAL A 91 13.08 -11.41 -4.19
N MET A 92 14.06 -12.26 -3.95
CA MET A 92 15.41 -12.11 -4.48
C MET A 92 15.76 -13.31 -5.36
N THR A 93 16.19 -13.03 -6.57
CA THR A 93 16.71 -13.99 -7.55
C THR A 93 17.96 -13.38 -8.19
N PRO A 94 18.93 -14.18 -8.65
CA PRO A 94 20.06 -13.64 -9.37
C PRO A 94 19.60 -12.99 -10.70
N GLU A 95 20.30 -11.94 -11.15
CA GLU A 95 20.00 -11.27 -12.44
C GLU A 95 20.20 -12.22 -13.63
N ASP A 96 21.31 -12.96 -13.59
CA ASP A 96 21.66 -14.04 -14.52
C ASP A 96 22.03 -15.29 -13.71
N PRO A 97 21.80 -16.51 -14.23
CA PRO A 97 22.26 -17.74 -13.59
C PRO A 97 23.76 -17.68 -13.26
N TRP A 98 24.13 -18.21 -12.11
CA TRP A 98 25.53 -18.29 -11.68
C TRP A 98 26.21 -19.44 -12.42
N ILE A 99 27.35 -19.17 -13.04
CA ILE A 99 28.06 -20.14 -13.90
C ILE A 99 29.52 -20.28 -13.49
N ASP A 100 30.11 -21.43 -13.80
CA ASP A 100 31.55 -21.74 -13.70
C ASP A 100 32.16 -21.38 -12.33
N PHE A 101 31.65 -22.00 -11.25
CA PHE A 101 32.14 -21.73 -9.90
C PHE A 101 32.21 -22.97 -9.01
N ILE A 102 33.09 -22.93 -7.99
CA ILE A 102 33.13 -23.88 -6.87
C ILE A 102 32.41 -23.27 -5.66
N SER A 103 32.63 -21.97 -5.44
CA SER A 103 31.91 -21.19 -4.43
C SER A 103 31.59 -19.81 -4.98
N LEU A 104 30.33 -19.41 -4.86
CA LEU A 104 29.88 -18.07 -5.19
C LEU A 104 28.83 -17.62 -4.19
N GLY A 105 28.80 -16.32 -3.93
CA GLY A 105 27.84 -15.74 -3.01
C GLY A 105 27.50 -14.30 -3.37
N GLN A 106 26.38 -13.83 -2.84
CA GLN A 106 25.86 -12.49 -3.05
C GLN A 106 25.43 -11.90 -1.71
N MET A 107 25.69 -10.61 -1.52
CA MET A 107 25.23 -9.87 -0.36
C MET A 107 23.80 -9.37 -0.58
N PHE A 108 23.01 -9.33 0.49
CA PHE A 108 21.68 -8.77 0.52
C PHE A 108 21.37 -8.12 1.87
N ASP A 109 20.41 -7.21 1.87
CA ASP A 109 19.94 -6.52 3.06
C ASP A 109 18.54 -7.02 3.41
N VAL A 110 18.29 -7.17 4.70
CA VAL A 110 17.01 -7.60 5.25
C VAL A 110 16.25 -6.36 5.71
N PRO A 111 15.17 -5.94 5.01
CA PRO A 111 14.30 -4.87 5.49
C PRO A 111 13.58 -5.28 6.77
N GLY A 112 13.12 -4.28 7.52
CA GLY A 112 12.24 -4.48 8.66
C GLY A 112 12.15 -3.23 9.53
N MET A 113 11.38 -3.34 10.61
CA MET A 113 11.23 -2.26 11.60
C MET A 113 12.53 -1.96 12.36
N ASP A 114 12.80 -0.68 12.56
CA ASP A 114 13.90 -0.20 13.42
C ASP A 114 13.72 -0.72 14.85
N GLU A 115 14.81 -1.24 15.43
CA GLU A 115 14.86 -1.84 16.77
C GLU A 115 14.35 -0.90 17.87
N ASN A 116 14.44 0.41 17.63
CA ASN A 116 14.05 1.43 18.60
C ASN A 116 12.54 1.68 18.68
N VAL A 117 11.75 1.11 17.77
CA VAL A 117 10.31 1.43 17.65
C VAL A 117 9.45 0.55 18.55
N THR A 118 9.72 -0.77 18.65
CA THR A 118 9.00 -1.67 19.57
C THR A 118 9.80 -2.89 20.03
N ASN A 119 9.49 -3.37 21.25
CA ASN A 119 10.07 -4.59 21.82
C ASN A 119 9.45 -5.88 21.26
N VAL A 120 8.27 -5.80 20.66
CA VAL A 120 7.52 -6.95 20.14
C VAL A 120 7.44 -6.80 18.63
N ARG A 121 8.20 -7.64 17.92
CA ARG A 121 8.30 -7.66 16.46
C ARG A 121 7.62 -8.92 15.94
N PRO A 122 6.81 -8.84 14.88
CA PRO A 122 6.30 -10.02 14.19
C PRO A 122 7.48 -10.83 13.62
N ALA A 123 7.28 -12.15 13.50
CA ALA A 123 8.29 -13.00 12.90
C ALA A 123 8.40 -12.73 11.39
N GLN A 124 9.62 -12.65 10.88
CA GLN A 124 9.93 -12.42 9.47
C GLN A 124 10.52 -13.70 8.84
N PRO A 125 9.69 -14.67 8.44
CA PRO A 125 10.18 -15.92 7.90
C PRO A 125 10.85 -15.72 6.54
N LEU A 126 11.95 -16.43 6.32
CA LEU A 126 12.65 -16.50 5.04
C LEU A 126 12.65 -17.95 4.53
N THR A 127 12.25 -18.13 3.28
CA THR A 127 12.34 -19.39 2.56
C THR A 127 13.32 -19.22 1.41
N GLY A 128 14.31 -20.10 1.33
CA GLY A 128 15.25 -20.12 0.22
C GLY A 128 15.14 -21.42 -0.54
N THR A 129 15.07 -21.35 -1.86
CA THR A 129 15.23 -22.49 -2.76
C THR A 129 16.39 -22.30 -3.71
N CYS A 130 16.99 -23.40 -4.15
CA CYS A 130 18.05 -23.35 -5.15
C CYS A 130 17.94 -24.47 -6.18
N ASP A 131 18.63 -24.29 -7.30
CA ASP A 131 18.83 -25.30 -8.34
C ASP A 131 20.30 -25.25 -8.73
N VAL A 132 21.00 -26.39 -8.70
CA VAL A 132 22.46 -26.49 -8.90
C VAL A 132 22.74 -27.63 -9.87
N GLU A 133 23.39 -27.31 -10.99
CA GLU A 133 23.77 -28.26 -12.02
C GLU A 133 25.29 -28.43 -12.09
N THR A 134 25.75 -29.69 -12.04
CA THR A 134 27.16 -30.06 -12.17
C THR A 134 27.32 -31.16 -13.22
N SER A 135 28.49 -31.21 -13.87
CA SER A 135 28.79 -32.23 -14.90
C SER A 135 28.94 -33.65 -14.36
N VAL A 136 29.21 -33.79 -13.06
CA VAL A 136 29.36 -35.04 -12.31
C VAL A 136 28.65 -34.91 -10.95
N PRO A 137 28.27 -36.03 -10.31
CA PRO A 137 27.71 -36.00 -8.95
C PRO A 137 28.60 -35.23 -7.98
N SER A 138 28.04 -34.21 -7.34
CA SER A 138 28.75 -33.32 -6.42
C SER A 138 27.90 -33.06 -5.18
N ASP A 139 28.55 -33.10 -4.02
CA ASP A 139 27.96 -32.59 -2.79
C ASP A 139 28.03 -31.06 -2.81
N TYR A 140 26.93 -30.41 -2.43
CA TYR A 140 26.86 -28.95 -2.37
C TYR A 140 26.12 -28.50 -1.11
N SER A 141 26.33 -27.24 -0.75
CA SER A 141 25.66 -26.58 0.35
C SER A 141 25.11 -25.23 -0.08
N PHE A 142 23.90 -24.92 0.35
CA PHE A 142 23.24 -23.65 0.19
C PHE A 142 23.08 -23.00 1.56
N ARG A 143 23.70 -21.83 1.77
CA ARG A 143 23.84 -21.22 3.10
C ARG A 143 23.40 -19.76 3.11
N ILE A 144 22.76 -19.38 4.21
CA ILE A 144 22.53 -17.98 4.58
C ILE A 144 23.44 -17.66 5.77
N ILE A 145 24.23 -16.59 5.64
CA ILE A 145 25.25 -16.19 6.60
C ILE A 145 24.93 -14.77 7.09
N SER A 146 25.02 -14.57 8.41
CA SER A 146 24.85 -13.28 9.06
C SER A 146 26.03 -12.33 8.78
N PRO A 147 25.88 -11.03 9.04
CA PRO A 147 26.97 -10.06 8.93
C PRO A 147 28.18 -10.38 9.81
N GLU A 148 27.97 -11.08 10.93
CA GLU A 148 28.99 -11.57 11.86
C GLU A 148 29.70 -12.85 11.38
N GLY A 149 29.21 -13.46 10.29
CA GLY A 149 29.73 -14.70 9.73
C GLY A 149 29.09 -15.97 10.31
N GLU A 150 27.99 -15.86 11.06
CA GLU A 150 27.25 -17.02 11.58
C GLU A 150 26.37 -17.62 10.50
N ILE A 151 26.33 -18.96 10.39
CA ILE A 151 25.42 -19.65 9.46
C ILE A 151 24.04 -19.70 10.10
N LEU A 152 23.10 -18.95 9.54
CA LEU A 152 21.71 -18.85 10.02
C LEU A 152 20.83 -20.00 9.50
N GLY A 153 21.12 -20.45 8.28
CA GLY A 153 20.43 -21.56 7.64
C GLY A 153 21.35 -22.24 6.64
N GLU A 154 21.26 -23.57 6.57
CA GLU A 154 22.04 -24.38 5.63
C GLU A 154 21.17 -25.54 5.11
N TYR A 155 21.25 -25.75 3.81
CA TYR A 155 20.87 -27.00 3.15
C TYR A 155 22.13 -27.70 2.64
N GLN A 156 22.18 -29.02 2.75
CA GLN A 156 23.23 -29.86 2.19
C GLN A 156 22.58 -30.92 1.30
N GLY A 157 23.03 -30.98 0.05
CA GLY A 157 22.43 -31.82 -0.98
C GLY A 157 23.48 -32.45 -1.90
N ASN A 158 23.00 -33.24 -2.85
CA ASN A 158 23.81 -33.81 -3.91
C ASN A 158 23.09 -33.72 -5.25
N THR A 159 23.75 -33.15 -6.26
CA THR A 159 23.14 -32.78 -7.55
C THR A 159 22.55 -33.95 -8.35
N TYR A 160 22.88 -35.20 -8.01
CA TYR A 160 22.37 -36.41 -8.68
C TYR A 160 21.55 -37.32 -7.74
N ALA A 161 21.25 -36.87 -6.52
CA ALA A 161 20.40 -37.61 -5.60
C ALA A 161 18.93 -37.51 -6.03
N ASN A 162 18.22 -38.65 -6.01
CA ASN A 162 16.78 -38.66 -6.28
C ASN A 162 16.04 -38.00 -5.10
N GLY A 163 15.36 -36.88 -5.35
CA GLY A 163 14.59 -36.14 -4.34
C GLY A 163 15.40 -35.08 -3.58
N ASP A 164 16.51 -34.62 -4.15
CA ASP A 164 17.22 -33.43 -3.67
C ASP A 164 16.37 -32.18 -3.93
N GLU A 165 15.69 -31.71 -2.89
CA GLU A 165 14.89 -30.48 -2.90
C GLU A 165 15.65 -29.42 -2.11
N CYS A 166 16.48 -28.63 -2.80
CA CYS A 166 17.23 -27.54 -2.17
C CYS A 166 16.27 -26.50 -1.58
N GLN A 167 16.01 -26.63 -0.29
CA GLN A 167 15.13 -25.73 0.45
C GLN A 167 15.68 -25.50 1.85
N LEU A 168 15.68 -24.25 2.29
CA LEU A 168 15.92 -23.86 3.68
C LEU A 168 14.81 -22.91 4.15
N GLU A 169 14.51 -22.99 5.45
CA GLU A 169 13.54 -22.12 6.10
C GLU A 169 14.18 -21.53 7.36
N ILE A 170 14.11 -20.21 7.49
CA ILE A 170 14.53 -19.48 8.68
C ILE A 170 13.28 -18.83 9.27
N ALA A 171 12.94 -19.20 10.51
CA ALA A 171 11.67 -18.80 11.12
C ALA A 171 11.56 -17.28 11.37
N ASN A 172 12.69 -16.62 11.57
CA ASN A 172 12.73 -15.18 11.83
C ASN A 172 14.09 -14.59 11.42
N MET A 173 14.08 -13.69 10.44
CA MET A 173 15.23 -12.88 10.05
C MET A 173 15.19 -11.51 10.74
N GLU A 174 16.30 -11.12 11.36
CA GLU A 174 16.45 -9.79 11.93
C GLU A 174 16.77 -8.77 10.84
N ALA A 175 16.19 -7.57 10.94
CA ALA A 175 16.50 -6.48 10.03
C ALA A 175 17.98 -6.10 10.14
N GLY A 176 18.64 -5.89 9.01
CA GLY A 176 20.08 -5.60 8.98
C GLY A 176 20.66 -5.59 7.57
N GLU A 177 21.93 -5.26 7.48
CA GLU A 177 22.65 -5.10 6.22
C GLU A 177 23.75 -6.16 6.09
N MET A 178 24.13 -6.50 4.85
CA MET A 178 25.28 -7.37 4.53
C MET A 178 25.13 -8.85 4.90
N TYR A 179 23.89 -9.37 4.90
CA TYR A 179 23.68 -10.83 4.90
C TYR A 179 24.23 -11.42 3.60
N GLN A 180 24.61 -12.71 3.63
CA GLN A 180 25.17 -13.38 2.47
C GLN A 180 24.44 -14.68 2.17
N ILE A 181 24.11 -14.85 0.89
CA ILE A 181 23.71 -16.13 0.32
C ILE A 181 24.93 -16.75 -0.36
N VAL A 182 25.25 -18.00 -0.05
CA VAL A 182 26.43 -18.69 -0.60
C VAL A 182 26.06 -20.09 -1.04
N ILE A 183 26.45 -20.44 -2.27
CA ILE A 183 26.45 -21.82 -2.76
C ILE A 183 27.90 -22.28 -2.83
N TYR A 184 28.17 -23.44 -2.24
CA TYR A 184 29.45 -24.14 -2.32
C TYR A 184 29.20 -25.54 -2.88
N SER A 185 30.05 -26.01 -3.78
CA SER A 185 30.01 -27.36 -4.35
C SER A 185 31.42 -27.93 -4.35
N ASP A 186 31.57 -29.24 -4.15
CA ASP A 186 32.88 -29.92 -4.21
C ASP A 186 33.44 -29.98 -5.65
N GLU A 187 32.56 -30.01 -6.64
CA GLU A 187 32.88 -29.97 -8.07
C GLU A 187 32.40 -28.64 -8.70
N GLU A 188 32.95 -28.33 -9.89
CA GLU A 188 32.57 -27.12 -10.64
C GLU A 188 31.09 -27.15 -11.04
N VAL A 189 30.38 -26.11 -10.61
CA VAL A 189 28.99 -25.82 -10.96
C VAL A 189 28.95 -25.21 -12.36
N LEU A 190 28.16 -25.81 -13.23
CA LEU A 190 27.92 -25.33 -14.59
C LEU A 190 26.92 -24.18 -14.58
N GLU A 191 25.82 -24.37 -13.86
CA GLU A 191 24.75 -23.40 -13.70
C GLU A 191 24.12 -23.56 -12.32
N ALA A 192 23.82 -22.46 -11.64
CA ALA A 192 23.00 -22.45 -10.45
C ALA A 192 22.07 -21.24 -10.43
N THR A 193 20.88 -21.45 -9.88
CA THR A 193 19.92 -20.39 -9.58
C THR A 193 19.44 -20.52 -8.15
N TYR A 194 18.90 -19.43 -7.62
CA TYR A 194 18.26 -19.44 -6.31
C TYR A 194 17.07 -18.50 -6.30
N ARG A 195 16.19 -18.71 -5.34
CA ARG A 195 15.08 -17.83 -5.03
C ARG A 195 14.95 -17.72 -3.52
N LEU A 196 15.11 -16.51 -3.01
CA LEU A 196 14.74 -16.17 -1.64
C LEU A 196 13.40 -15.47 -1.65
N GLU A 197 12.49 -15.93 -0.81
CA GLU A 197 11.24 -15.26 -0.49
C GLU A 197 11.24 -14.98 1.01
N MET A 198 10.98 -13.73 1.39
CA MET A 198 10.94 -13.32 2.78
C MET A 198 9.76 -12.42 3.03
N ASP A 199 9.00 -12.76 4.05
CA ASP A 199 7.94 -11.91 4.59
C ASP A 199 8.59 -10.93 5.58
N TYR A 200 8.44 -9.63 5.35
CA TYR A 200 8.96 -8.60 6.24
C TYR A 200 7.87 -7.57 6.60
N TYR A 201 8.09 -6.90 7.73
CA TYR A 201 7.22 -5.85 8.25
C TYR A 201 8.02 -4.57 8.42
N ASP A 202 7.64 -3.49 7.74
CA ASP A 202 8.31 -2.19 7.83
C ASP A 202 7.63 -1.22 8.82
N GLY A 203 6.50 -1.63 9.42
CA GLY A 203 5.71 -0.83 10.34
C GLY A 203 4.85 0.23 9.64
N VAL A 204 4.71 0.16 8.31
CA VAL A 204 3.89 1.07 7.50
C VAL A 204 2.67 0.32 6.97
N PRO A 205 1.46 0.63 7.46
CA PRO A 205 0.24 -0.04 7.02
C PRO A 205 -0.02 0.10 5.50
N GLU A 206 -0.64 -0.91 4.88
CA GLU A 206 -0.89 -1.04 3.42
C GLU A 206 -1.48 0.22 2.74
N TYR A 207 -2.35 0.93 3.46
CA TYR A 207 -3.05 2.12 2.96
C TYR A 207 -2.51 3.43 3.54
N MET A 208 -1.28 3.41 4.02
CA MET A 208 -0.57 4.55 4.57
C MET A 208 0.76 4.81 3.88
N ASN A 209 1.31 6.00 4.12
CA ASN A 209 2.71 6.27 3.86
C ASN A 209 3.53 6.23 5.16
N ASN A 210 4.84 6.38 5.04
CA ASN A 210 5.80 6.45 6.16
C ASN A 210 5.59 7.61 7.16
N LYS A 211 4.55 8.44 6.97
CA LYS A 211 4.15 9.48 7.92
C LYS A 211 2.73 9.27 8.46
N SER A 212 2.22 8.05 8.36
CA SER A 212 0.88 7.65 8.79
C SER A 212 -0.25 8.44 8.11
N GLN A 213 -0.03 8.96 6.89
CA GLN A 213 -1.10 9.60 6.14
C GLN A 213 -1.85 8.55 5.33
N TRP A 214 -3.18 8.55 5.40
CA TRP A 214 -3.97 7.64 4.59
C TRP A 214 -3.87 7.99 3.09
N ILE A 215 -3.44 7.02 2.30
CA ILE A 215 -3.40 7.08 0.83
C ILE A 215 -4.54 6.27 0.20
N GLY A 216 -5.17 5.39 0.98
CA GLY A 216 -6.31 4.60 0.55
C GLY A 216 -5.96 3.39 -0.31
N PRO A 217 -6.97 2.56 -0.62
CA PRO A 217 -6.80 1.33 -1.37
C PRO A 217 -6.32 1.59 -2.79
N GLU A 218 -5.50 0.67 -3.25
CA GLU A 218 -5.08 0.61 -4.64
C GLU A 218 -6.17 -0.02 -5.51
N VAL A 219 -6.35 0.53 -6.70
CA VAL A 219 -7.30 0.06 -7.70
C VAL A 219 -6.56 -0.11 -9.01
N ASN A 220 -6.47 -1.36 -9.46
CA ASN A 220 -5.86 -1.74 -10.72
C ASN A 220 -6.82 -1.38 -11.88
N VAL A 221 -6.45 -0.39 -12.69
CA VAL A 221 -7.22 0.04 -13.87
C VAL A 221 -6.38 -0.22 -15.13
N GLY A 222 -6.40 -1.46 -15.60
CA GLY A 222 -5.62 -1.88 -16.76
C GLY A 222 -4.12 -1.90 -16.45
N PRO A 223 -3.27 -1.13 -17.16
CA PRO A 223 -1.83 -1.07 -16.89
C PRO A 223 -1.45 -0.01 -15.84
N LEU A 224 -2.44 0.59 -15.16
CA LEU A 224 -2.23 1.68 -14.20
C LEU A 224 -2.76 1.29 -12.83
N ASP A 225 -1.91 1.46 -11.84
CA ASP A 225 -2.25 1.30 -10.44
C ASP A 225 -2.62 2.67 -9.88
N LEU A 226 -3.88 2.83 -9.49
CA LEU A 226 -4.43 4.10 -9.07
C LEU A 226 -4.85 4.05 -7.61
N ARG A 227 -4.52 5.09 -6.84
CA ARG A 227 -5.05 5.32 -5.50
C ARG A 227 -6.03 6.48 -5.53
N PRO A 228 -7.29 6.24 -5.95
CA PRO A 228 -8.26 7.31 -6.23
C PRO A 228 -8.61 8.11 -4.98
N THR A 229 -8.51 7.48 -3.81
CA THR A 229 -8.80 8.08 -2.51
C THR A 229 -7.56 8.62 -1.79
N ILE A 230 -6.45 8.82 -2.49
CA ILE A 230 -5.30 9.50 -1.87
C ILE A 230 -5.73 10.89 -1.37
N PHE A 231 -5.27 11.28 -0.19
CA PHE A 231 -5.72 12.50 0.45
C PHE A 231 -5.54 13.77 -0.41
N LEU A 232 -4.49 13.82 -1.24
CA LEU A 232 -4.27 14.92 -2.19
C LEU A 232 -5.45 15.11 -3.16
N ASN A 233 -6.11 14.02 -3.57
CA ASN A 233 -7.28 14.10 -4.43
C ASN A 233 -8.46 14.74 -3.70
N PHE A 234 -8.60 14.57 -2.39
CA PHE A 234 -9.72 15.14 -1.62
C PHE A 234 -9.72 16.67 -1.61
N PHE A 235 -8.56 17.32 -1.76
CA PHE A 235 -8.51 18.77 -1.99
C PHE A 235 -9.19 19.15 -3.31
N GLY A 236 -8.79 18.51 -4.41
CA GLY A 236 -9.36 18.76 -5.74
C GLY A 236 -10.83 18.36 -5.83
N LEU A 237 -11.19 17.21 -5.26
CA LEU A 237 -12.56 16.74 -5.15
C LEU A 237 -13.43 17.70 -4.32
N GLY A 238 -12.88 18.31 -3.27
CA GLY A 238 -13.57 19.35 -2.50
C GLY A 238 -14.02 20.51 -3.38
N PHE A 239 -13.13 21.04 -4.22
CA PHE A 239 -13.47 22.08 -5.20
C PHE A 239 -14.45 21.57 -6.26
N PHE A 240 -14.18 20.39 -6.82
CA PHE A 240 -15.01 19.81 -7.86
C PHE A 240 -16.46 19.65 -7.39
N PHE A 241 -16.68 18.98 -6.26
CA PHE A 241 -18.02 18.74 -5.73
C PHE A 241 -18.71 20.03 -5.32
N MET A 242 -17.99 21.04 -4.82
CA MET A 242 -18.59 22.30 -4.39
C MET A 242 -19.15 23.13 -5.55
N PHE A 243 -18.50 23.11 -6.72
CA PHE A 243 -18.84 24.01 -7.82
C PHE A 243 -19.41 23.30 -9.06
N TRP A 244 -18.80 22.20 -9.48
CA TRP A 244 -19.09 21.59 -10.77
C TRP A 244 -20.54 21.11 -10.93
N PRO A 245 -21.16 20.39 -9.98
CA PRO A 245 -22.54 19.90 -10.15
C PRO A 245 -23.55 21.04 -10.36
N ALA A 246 -23.38 22.15 -9.62
CA ALA A 246 -24.25 23.31 -9.73
C ALA A 246 -24.02 24.07 -11.05
N SER A 247 -22.76 24.28 -11.45
CA SER A 247 -22.43 24.89 -12.74
C SER A 247 -22.95 24.07 -13.92
N TYR A 248 -22.74 22.76 -13.88
CA TYR A 248 -23.21 21.84 -14.92
C TYR A 248 -24.73 21.78 -15.03
N TYR A 249 -25.44 21.87 -13.90
CA TYR A 249 -26.90 21.98 -13.91
C TYR A 249 -27.35 23.31 -14.53
N TRP A 250 -26.74 24.43 -14.12
CA TRP A 250 -27.07 25.77 -14.61
C TRP A 250 -26.84 25.92 -16.12
N ASP A 251 -25.75 25.38 -16.65
CA ASP A 251 -25.44 25.46 -18.10
C ASP A 251 -26.42 24.70 -19.00
N ARG A 252 -27.29 23.86 -18.42
CA ARG A 252 -28.21 22.97 -19.15
C ARG A 252 -29.69 23.35 -19.05
N VAL A 253 -30.03 24.33 -18.22
CA VAL A 253 -31.40 24.84 -18.05
C VAL A 253 -31.51 26.21 -18.71
#